data_AF-A0A7V5JHV7-F1
#
_entry.id   AF-A0A7V5JHV7-F1
#
_cell.length_a   1.000
_cell.length_b   1.000
_cell.length_c   1.000
_cell.angle_alpha   90.00
_cell.angle_beta   90.00
_cell.angle_gamma   90.00
#
_symmetry.space_group_name_H-M   'P 1'
#
loop_
_entity.id
_entity.type
_entity.pdbx_description
1 polymer ?
#
loop_
_entity_poly.entity_id
_entity_poly.type
_entity_poly.pdbx_seq_one_letter_code
_entity_poly.pdbx_strand_id
1 'polypeptide(L)'
;MTRLARVSVDPAALRANLARIRALAPRARVLAVVKANAYGHGAVSVARALEAAEGFGVANVAEAVQLREAGLAQPILVLGGFRSDEELGVLSRLELWTVVHQLWQVERLTACALPAPVGVWLKIDTGMHRLGLDAGEFREAWSRLGASPNCRWPPVLMTHLACADDPHRNAFTEAQLRRFEALSRDLGAQTSIANSAALLAHPRTRSGWVRPGLLLYGAWPLADAAPQGQAAWRPAMRFAAPIVAVRRLHAGDSIGYGATWTCPTDMDVAVVAAGY
;
A
#
# COMPACT_ATOMS: atom_id res chain seq x y z
N MET A 1 30.63 0.63 12.71
CA MET A 1 30.05 -0.33 13.68
C MET A 1 29.04 -1.19 12.95
N THR A 2 29.28 -2.50 12.83
CA THR A 2 28.37 -3.42 12.12
C THR A 2 27.21 -3.76 13.06
N ARG A 3 25.98 -3.39 12.71
CA ARG A 3 24.80 -3.84 13.44
C ARG A 3 24.68 -5.37 13.30
N LEU A 4 24.47 -6.07 14.41
CA LEU A 4 24.43 -7.54 14.46
C LEU A 4 23.13 -8.10 13.84
N ALA A 5 21.99 -7.48 14.16
CA ALA A 5 20.74 -7.76 13.49
C ALA A 5 20.75 -7.19 12.07
N ARG A 6 20.28 -7.98 11.10
CA ARG A 6 20.25 -7.64 9.68
C ARG A 6 18.90 -7.98 9.07
N VAL A 7 18.46 -7.09 8.19
CA VAL A 7 17.35 -7.32 7.27
C VAL A 7 17.95 -7.50 5.88
N SER A 8 17.61 -8.60 5.23
CA SER A 8 17.94 -8.86 3.83
C SER A 8 16.66 -8.94 3.01
N VAL A 9 16.70 -8.40 1.79
CA VAL A 9 15.55 -8.32 0.90
C VAL A 9 15.88 -9.02 -0.42
N ASP A 10 15.05 -9.99 -0.81
CA ASP A 10 15.21 -10.75 -2.05
C ASP A 10 14.47 -10.06 -3.21
N PRO A 11 15.19 -9.42 -4.15
CA PRO A 11 14.56 -8.79 -5.32
C PRO A 11 13.93 -9.80 -6.29
N ALA A 12 14.40 -11.06 -6.32
CA ALA A 12 13.80 -12.10 -7.15
C ALA A 12 12.42 -12.52 -6.60
N ALA A 13 12.26 -12.58 -5.28
CA ALA A 13 10.97 -12.79 -4.65
C ALA A 13 9.96 -11.67 -5.01
N LEU A 14 10.39 -10.40 -4.92
CA LEU A 14 9.57 -9.24 -5.31
C LEU A 14 9.08 -9.34 -6.77
N ARG A 15 9.99 -9.63 -7.70
CA ARG A 15 9.66 -9.80 -9.14
C ARG A 15 8.72 -10.97 -9.38
N ALA A 16 8.95 -12.10 -8.73
CA ALA A 16 8.09 -13.28 -8.85
C ALA A 16 6.66 -12.99 -8.34
N ASN A 17 6.54 -12.29 -7.21
CA ASN A 17 5.25 -11.89 -6.66
C ASN A 17 4.53 -10.89 -7.58
N LEU A 18 5.24 -9.91 -8.16
CA LEU A 18 4.66 -8.99 -9.14
C LEU A 18 4.13 -9.73 -10.38
N ALA A 19 4.91 -10.66 -10.94
CA ALA A 19 4.48 -11.47 -12.07
C ALA A 19 3.22 -12.28 -11.74
N ARG A 20 3.12 -12.83 -10.53
CA ARG A 20 1.93 -13.54 -10.05
C ARG A 20 0.71 -12.62 -9.92
N ILE A 21 0.90 -11.41 -9.40
CA ILE A 21 -0.19 -10.42 -9.32
C ILE A 21 -0.74 -10.07 -10.70
N ARG A 22 0.15 -9.89 -11.69
CA ARG A 22 -0.27 -9.65 -13.09
C ARG A 22 -1.05 -10.82 -13.66
N ALA A 23 -0.63 -12.05 -13.40
CA ALA A 23 -1.38 -13.23 -13.83
C ALA A 23 -2.78 -13.31 -13.20
N LEU A 24 -2.96 -12.81 -11.97
CA LEU A 24 -4.28 -12.76 -11.31
C LEU A 24 -5.19 -11.68 -11.90
N ALA A 25 -4.61 -10.58 -12.38
CA ALA A 25 -5.33 -9.41 -12.89
C ALA A 25 -4.79 -8.96 -14.27
N PRO A 26 -4.86 -9.81 -15.32
CA PRO A 26 -4.15 -9.59 -16.59
C PRO A 26 -4.65 -8.38 -17.39
N ARG A 27 -5.83 -7.86 -17.05
CA ARG A 27 -6.42 -6.67 -17.69
C ARG A 27 -6.26 -5.39 -16.86
N ALA A 28 -5.65 -5.48 -15.68
CA ALA A 28 -5.45 -4.34 -14.79
C ALA A 28 -3.98 -3.90 -14.78
N ARG A 29 -3.77 -2.60 -14.55
CA ARG A 29 -2.46 -2.04 -14.27
C ARG A 29 -2.12 -2.19 -12.80
N VAL A 30 -0.86 -2.45 -12.48
CA VAL A 30 -0.38 -2.65 -11.11
C VAL A 30 0.26 -1.36 -10.61
N LEU A 31 -0.36 -0.77 -9.58
CA LEU A 31 0.24 0.29 -8.78
C LEU A 31 0.92 -0.36 -7.57
N ALA A 32 2.23 -0.56 -7.64
CA ALA A 32 2.99 -1.23 -6.58
C ALA A 32 3.10 -0.32 -5.34
N VAL A 33 2.49 -0.74 -4.21
CA VAL A 33 2.47 0.08 -3.00
C VAL A 33 3.77 -0.08 -2.21
N VAL A 34 4.58 0.98 -2.19
CA VAL A 34 5.93 1.04 -1.60
C VAL A 34 6.07 2.08 -0.49
N LYS A 35 4.94 2.51 0.09
CA LYS A 35 4.90 3.41 1.26
C LYS A 35 5.62 2.84 2.49
N ALA A 36 5.90 3.71 3.47
CA ALA A 36 6.53 3.35 4.74
C ALA A 36 7.85 2.60 4.52
N ASN A 37 8.72 3.18 3.69
CA ASN A 37 9.99 2.57 3.27
C ASN A 37 9.80 1.17 2.64
N ALA A 38 8.83 1.03 1.74
CA ALA A 38 8.36 -0.25 1.18
C ALA A 38 8.09 -1.29 2.27
N TYR A 39 7.25 -0.95 3.24
CA TYR A 39 6.89 -1.85 4.35
C TYR A 39 8.15 -2.36 5.09
N GLY A 40 9.15 -1.49 5.28
CA GLY A 40 10.44 -1.82 5.91
C GLY A 40 11.48 -2.51 5.02
N HIS A 41 11.20 -2.71 3.72
CA HIS A 41 12.12 -3.41 2.79
C HIS A 41 13.09 -2.46 2.06
N GLY A 42 12.95 -1.14 2.18
CA GLY A 42 13.78 -0.16 1.47
C GLY A 42 13.13 0.34 0.19
N ALA A 43 12.52 1.52 0.23
CA ALA A 43 11.65 2.04 -0.85
C ALA A 43 12.33 2.08 -2.23
N VAL A 44 13.51 2.69 -2.33
CA VAL A 44 14.21 2.85 -3.62
C VAL A 44 14.64 1.50 -4.19
N SER A 45 15.24 0.63 -3.38
CA SER A 45 15.69 -0.69 -3.81
C SER A 45 14.53 -1.57 -4.27
N VAL A 46 13.41 -1.53 -3.54
CA VAL A 46 12.18 -2.24 -3.91
C VAL A 46 11.59 -1.68 -5.19
N ALA A 47 11.48 -0.36 -5.33
CA ALA A 47 10.94 0.28 -6.54
C ALA A 47 11.76 -0.10 -7.78
N ARG A 48 13.10 -0.13 -7.67
CA ARG A 48 13.98 -0.61 -8.74
C ARG A 48 13.76 -2.09 -9.05
N ALA A 49 13.63 -2.95 -8.03
CA ALA A 49 13.34 -4.37 -8.24
C ALA A 49 11.97 -4.61 -8.88
N LEU A 50 11.02 -3.69 -8.67
CA LEU A 50 9.66 -3.69 -9.21
C LEU A 50 9.50 -2.76 -10.41
N GLU A 51 10.58 -2.45 -11.13
CA GLU A 51 10.57 -1.51 -12.27
C GLU A 51 9.52 -1.85 -13.34
N ALA A 52 9.19 -3.13 -13.45
CA ALA A 52 8.20 -3.58 -14.41
C ALA A 52 6.80 -3.06 -14.08
N ALA A 53 6.46 -2.74 -12.83
CA ALA A 53 5.13 -2.26 -12.44
C ALA A 53 4.73 -0.96 -13.16
N GLU A 54 3.44 -0.79 -13.45
CA GLU A 54 2.94 0.38 -14.20
C GLU A 54 2.96 1.69 -13.40
N GLY A 55 3.17 1.63 -12.08
CA GLY A 55 3.39 2.78 -11.23
C GLY A 55 3.61 2.40 -9.77
N PHE A 56 3.90 3.39 -8.93
CA PHE A 56 4.17 3.22 -7.50
C PHE A 56 3.15 4.00 -6.65
N GLY A 57 2.72 3.41 -5.53
CA GLY A 57 1.88 4.06 -4.53
C GLY A 57 2.65 4.35 -3.25
N VAL A 58 2.71 5.61 -2.83
CA VAL A 58 3.37 6.07 -1.60
C VAL A 58 2.37 6.77 -0.67
N ALA A 59 2.71 6.99 0.60
CA ALA A 59 1.80 7.59 1.58
C ALA A 59 1.75 9.12 1.51
N ASN A 60 2.87 9.77 1.20
CA ASN A 60 3.01 11.23 1.26
C ASN A 60 3.95 11.75 0.15
N VAL A 61 4.00 13.08 -0.01
CA VAL A 61 4.82 13.74 -1.04
C VAL A 61 6.32 13.51 -0.82
N ALA A 62 6.81 13.48 0.43
CA ALA A 62 8.22 13.25 0.71
C ALA A 62 8.71 11.87 0.22
N GLU A 63 7.92 10.81 0.42
CA GLU A 63 8.21 9.49 -0.16
C GLU A 63 8.20 9.50 -1.70
N ALA A 64 7.32 10.29 -2.31
CA ALA A 64 7.29 10.43 -3.77
C ALA A 64 8.52 11.15 -4.33
N VAL A 65 8.93 12.23 -3.66
CA VAL A 65 10.15 12.99 -3.96
C VAL A 65 11.36 12.07 -3.88
N GLN A 66 11.48 11.27 -2.80
CA GLN A 66 12.57 10.31 -2.64
C GLN A 66 12.70 9.35 -3.84
N LEU A 67 11.58 8.84 -4.34
CA LEU A 67 11.59 7.95 -5.51
C LEU A 67 11.96 8.71 -6.81
N ARG A 68 11.45 9.93 -6.99
CA ARG A 68 11.81 10.77 -8.16
C ARG A 68 13.30 11.11 -8.18
N GLU A 69 13.85 11.57 -7.06
CA GLU A 69 15.27 11.89 -6.92
C GLU A 69 16.17 10.66 -7.11
N ALA A 70 15.67 9.47 -6.79
CA ALA A 70 16.36 8.21 -7.06
C ALA A 70 16.31 7.75 -8.53
N GLY A 71 15.69 8.54 -9.42
CA GLY A 71 15.65 8.33 -10.86
C GLY A 71 14.48 7.48 -11.38
N LEU A 72 13.46 7.22 -10.55
CA LEU A 72 12.31 6.41 -10.97
C LEU A 72 11.40 7.27 -11.87
N ALA A 73 11.16 6.83 -13.11
CA ALA A 73 10.39 7.55 -14.12
C ALA A 73 8.90 7.16 -14.15
N GLN A 74 8.54 5.98 -13.64
CA GLN A 74 7.16 5.49 -13.62
C GLN A 74 6.22 6.44 -12.87
N PRO A 75 4.91 6.45 -13.15
CA PRO A 75 3.93 7.16 -12.33
C PRO A 75 4.09 6.88 -10.83
N ILE A 76 4.04 7.94 -10.01
CA ILE A 76 4.06 7.82 -8.54
C ILE A 76 2.83 8.53 -7.99
N LEU A 77 1.94 7.76 -7.35
CA LEU A 77 0.71 8.22 -6.73
C LEU A 77 0.88 8.43 -5.22
N VAL A 78 0.60 9.64 -4.76
CA VAL A 78 0.51 9.97 -3.34
C VAL A 78 -0.88 9.60 -2.80
N LEU A 79 -0.97 8.46 -2.12
CA LEU A 79 -2.21 7.88 -1.61
C LEU A 79 -2.88 8.72 -0.52
N GLY A 80 -2.11 9.51 0.21
CA GLY A 80 -2.60 10.42 1.24
C GLY A 80 -3.07 11.78 0.71
N GLY A 81 -2.94 12.02 -0.59
CA GLY A 81 -3.16 13.34 -1.19
C GLY A 81 -2.10 14.37 -0.79
N PHE A 82 -2.37 15.62 -1.13
CA PHE A 82 -1.59 16.78 -0.69
C PHE A 82 -2.26 17.47 0.51
N ARG A 83 -1.49 18.27 1.25
CA ARG A 83 -1.86 18.97 2.49
C ARG A 83 -1.69 20.49 2.40
N SER A 84 -0.99 20.97 1.39
CA SER A 84 -0.70 22.40 1.20
C SER A 84 -0.53 22.72 -0.28
N ASP A 85 -0.57 24.01 -0.62
CA ASP A 85 -0.28 24.48 -1.98
C ASP A 85 1.18 24.25 -2.37
N GLU A 86 2.08 24.26 -1.38
CA GLU A 86 3.49 23.92 -1.59
C GLU A 86 3.63 22.48 -2.07
N GLU A 87 2.99 21.53 -1.39
CA GLU A 87 2.94 20.13 -1.82
C GLU A 87 2.31 20.00 -3.21
N LEU A 88 1.25 20.77 -3.52
CA LEU A 88 0.65 20.79 -4.84
C LEU A 88 1.61 21.31 -5.93
N GLY A 89 2.39 22.34 -5.63
CA GLY A 89 3.46 22.82 -6.51
C GLY A 89 4.55 21.78 -6.73
N VAL A 90 4.94 21.02 -5.70
CA VAL A 90 5.88 19.88 -5.83
C VAL A 90 5.29 18.79 -6.73
N LEU A 91 4.03 18.43 -6.54
CA LEU A 91 3.36 17.42 -7.35
C LEU A 91 3.39 17.78 -8.84
N SER A 92 3.13 19.05 -9.16
CA SER A 92 3.18 19.56 -10.54
C SER A 92 4.60 19.51 -11.12
N ARG A 93 5.59 20.06 -10.41
CA ARG A 93 6.98 20.13 -10.89
C ARG A 93 7.63 18.77 -11.10
N LEU A 94 7.28 17.77 -10.29
CA LEU A 94 7.85 16.43 -10.34
C LEU A 94 6.96 15.42 -11.08
N GLU A 95 5.92 15.90 -11.76
CA GLU A 95 4.95 15.08 -12.50
C GLU A 95 4.43 13.89 -11.69
N LEU A 96 4.04 14.18 -10.45
CA LEU A 96 3.48 13.21 -9.52
C LEU A 96 1.96 13.16 -9.65
N TRP A 97 1.39 12.03 -9.23
CA TRP A 97 -0.05 11.86 -9.13
C TRP A 97 -0.49 12.01 -7.68
N THR A 98 -1.74 12.40 -7.47
CA THR A 98 -2.27 12.62 -6.13
C THR A 98 -3.70 12.10 -5.98
N VAL A 99 -4.01 11.62 -4.78
CA VAL A 99 -5.37 11.30 -4.38
C VAL A 99 -6.05 12.56 -3.86
N VAL A 100 -7.23 12.88 -4.40
CA VAL A 100 -8.15 13.87 -3.85
C VAL A 100 -9.24 13.14 -3.08
N HIS A 101 -9.42 13.51 -1.82
CA HIS A 101 -10.31 12.83 -0.88
C HIS A 101 -11.09 13.78 0.03
N GLN A 102 -10.97 15.09 -0.16
CA GLN A 102 -11.69 16.15 0.56
C GLN A 102 -12.06 17.32 -0.38
N LEU A 103 -13.15 18.04 -0.10
CA LEU A 103 -13.60 19.15 -0.95
C LEU A 103 -12.60 20.30 -1.01
N TRP A 104 -11.93 20.63 0.09
CA TRP A 104 -10.91 21.69 0.08
C TRP A 104 -9.78 21.38 -0.91
N GLN A 105 -9.43 20.11 -1.13
CA GLN A 105 -8.42 19.73 -2.13
C GLN A 105 -8.93 19.98 -3.55
N VAL A 106 -10.23 19.74 -3.80
CA VAL A 106 -10.87 20.09 -5.09
C VAL A 106 -10.78 21.59 -5.32
N GLU A 107 -11.13 22.40 -4.31
CA GLU A 107 -11.07 23.86 -4.39
C GLU A 107 -9.66 24.36 -4.70
N ARG A 108 -8.65 23.93 -3.92
CA ARG A 108 -7.26 24.34 -4.15
C ARG A 108 -6.75 23.91 -5.52
N LEU A 109 -6.97 22.66 -5.90
CA LEU A 109 -6.49 22.12 -7.17
C LEU A 109 -7.16 22.81 -8.38
N THR A 110 -8.44 23.15 -8.28
CA THR A 110 -9.17 23.79 -9.39
C THR A 110 -8.91 25.29 -9.52
N ALA A 111 -8.54 25.98 -8.43
CA ALA A 111 -8.31 27.42 -8.42
C ALA A 111 -6.85 27.84 -8.65
N CYS A 112 -5.89 26.92 -8.47
CA CYS A 112 -4.47 27.25 -8.59
C CYS A 112 -3.99 27.35 -10.05
N ALA A 113 -2.83 27.98 -10.26
CA ALA A 113 -2.10 27.93 -11.52
C ALA A 113 -0.91 26.96 -11.36
N LEU A 114 -0.92 25.86 -12.09
CA LEU A 114 0.16 24.86 -12.06
C LEU A 114 1.05 24.96 -13.30
N PRO A 115 2.38 24.82 -13.16
CA PRO A 115 3.29 24.72 -14.31
C PRO A 115 2.95 23.55 -15.24
N ALA A 116 2.47 22.45 -14.68
CA ALA A 116 2.02 21.27 -15.40
C ALA A 116 0.83 20.59 -14.68
N PRO A 117 -0.10 19.97 -15.42
CA PRO A 117 -1.23 19.28 -14.82
C PRO A 117 -0.80 17.99 -14.10
N VAL A 118 -1.50 17.67 -13.02
CA VAL A 118 -1.25 16.49 -12.18
C VAL A 118 -2.22 15.35 -12.50
N GLY A 119 -1.76 14.10 -12.33
CA GLY A 119 -2.64 12.94 -12.40
C GLY A 119 -3.49 12.84 -11.14
N VAL A 120 -4.81 12.84 -11.27
CA VAL A 120 -5.73 12.85 -10.12
C VAL A 120 -6.46 11.51 -9.98
N TRP A 121 -6.49 11.01 -8.75
CA TRP A 121 -7.34 9.90 -8.33
C TRP A 121 -8.37 10.42 -7.34
N LEU A 122 -9.66 10.32 -7.65
CA LEU A 122 -10.74 10.78 -6.77
C LEU A 122 -11.20 9.63 -5.88
N LYS A 123 -11.08 9.81 -4.56
CA LYS A 123 -11.41 8.78 -3.59
C LYS A 123 -12.80 8.97 -3.00
N ILE A 124 -13.60 7.91 -3.09
CA ILE A 124 -14.93 7.80 -2.50
C ILE A 124 -14.82 7.00 -1.21
N ASP A 125 -15.40 7.50 -0.11
CA ASP A 125 -15.61 6.69 1.07
C ASP A 125 -16.85 5.81 0.88
N THR A 126 -16.63 4.50 0.91
CA THR A 126 -17.71 3.50 0.78
C THR A 126 -18.00 2.77 2.08
N GLY A 127 -17.32 3.13 3.17
CA GLY A 127 -17.53 2.55 4.50
C GLY A 127 -16.26 2.35 5.34
N MET A 128 -15.08 2.69 4.83
CA MET A 128 -13.86 2.60 5.66
C MET A 128 -13.77 3.80 6.63
N HIS A 129 -14.41 4.93 6.31
CA HIS A 129 -14.50 6.10 7.17
C HIS A 129 -13.13 6.63 7.63
N ARG A 130 -12.13 6.52 6.75
CA ARG A 130 -10.78 7.04 7.00
C ARG A 130 -10.43 8.25 6.14
N LEU A 131 -10.62 8.13 4.83
CA LEU A 131 -10.41 9.20 3.84
C LEU A 131 -11.31 8.90 2.64
N GLY A 132 -11.85 9.93 2.02
CA GLY A 132 -12.69 9.85 0.83
C GLY A 132 -13.87 10.80 0.97
N LEU A 133 -14.37 11.27 -0.17
CA LEU A 133 -15.60 12.05 -0.24
C LEU A 133 -16.80 11.14 0.01
N ASP A 134 -17.84 11.69 0.64
CA ASP A 134 -19.11 11.00 0.74
C ASP A 134 -19.86 11.02 -0.61
N ALA A 135 -21.03 10.37 -0.66
CA ALA A 135 -21.84 10.27 -1.86
C ALA A 135 -22.38 11.62 -2.36
N GLY A 136 -22.65 12.57 -1.47
CA GLY A 136 -23.19 13.89 -1.79
C GLY A 136 -22.13 14.80 -2.39
N GLU A 137 -20.92 14.80 -1.82
CA GLU A 137 -19.78 15.60 -2.28
C GLU A 137 -19.18 15.09 -3.60
N PHE A 138 -19.25 13.77 -3.81
CA PHE A 138 -18.55 13.09 -4.90
C PHE A 138 -18.87 13.64 -6.29
N ARG A 139 -20.14 13.85 -6.62
CA ARG A 139 -20.56 14.23 -7.98
C ARG A 139 -20.11 15.63 -8.36
N GLU A 140 -20.16 16.56 -7.41
CA GLU A 140 -19.64 17.91 -7.61
C GLU A 140 -18.12 17.87 -7.82
N ALA A 141 -17.41 17.15 -6.94
CA ALA A 141 -15.96 17.00 -7.05
C ALA A 141 -15.54 16.36 -8.40
N TRP A 142 -16.25 15.32 -8.84
CA TRP A 142 -16.02 14.69 -10.14
C TRP A 142 -16.15 15.69 -11.29
N SER A 143 -17.23 16.46 -11.32
CA SER A 143 -17.49 17.47 -12.36
C SER A 143 -16.40 18.55 -12.38
N ARG A 144 -16.09 19.13 -11.22
CA ARG A 144 -15.09 20.20 -11.07
C ARG A 144 -13.69 19.75 -11.45
N LEU A 145 -13.28 18.55 -11.02
CA LEU A 145 -11.99 17.99 -11.39
C LEU A 145 -11.94 17.61 -12.87
N GLY A 146 -13.03 17.06 -13.44
CA GLY A 146 -13.11 16.68 -14.84
C GLY A 146 -13.01 17.86 -15.81
N ALA A 147 -13.47 19.05 -15.41
CA ALA A 147 -13.39 20.28 -16.19
C ALA A 147 -12.09 21.08 -15.95
N SER A 148 -11.26 20.68 -14.98
CA SER A 148 -10.10 21.48 -14.59
C SER A 148 -8.90 21.25 -15.53
N PRO A 149 -8.26 22.33 -16.03
CA PRO A 149 -7.03 22.20 -16.81
C PRO A 149 -5.84 21.70 -15.98
N ASN A 150 -5.94 21.75 -14.64
CA ASN A 150 -4.92 21.23 -13.72
C ASN A 150 -4.97 19.70 -13.58
N CYS A 151 -6.04 19.05 -14.07
CA CYS A 151 -6.15 17.61 -14.15
C CYS A 151 -5.63 17.13 -15.51
N ARG A 152 -4.63 16.25 -15.49
CA ARG A 152 -4.00 15.75 -16.74
C ARG A 152 -4.94 14.93 -17.62
N TRP A 153 -5.93 14.30 -17.01
CA TRP A 153 -6.97 13.47 -17.62
C TRP A 153 -8.17 13.37 -16.66
N PRO A 154 -9.34 12.89 -17.12
CA PRO A 154 -10.46 12.58 -16.24
C PRO A 154 -10.01 11.72 -15.04
N PRO A 155 -10.40 12.05 -13.80
CA PRO A 155 -9.88 11.37 -12.62
C PRO A 155 -10.07 9.85 -12.64
N VAL A 156 -9.14 9.11 -12.04
CA VAL A 156 -9.35 7.69 -11.73
C VAL A 156 -10.19 7.59 -10.46
N LEU A 157 -11.29 6.84 -10.48
CA LEU A 157 -12.12 6.64 -9.30
C LEU A 157 -11.53 5.56 -8.41
N MET A 158 -11.44 5.80 -7.10
CA MET A 158 -10.92 4.81 -6.18
C MET A 158 -11.73 4.71 -4.89
N THR A 159 -11.68 3.52 -4.28
CA THR A 159 -12.07 3.31 -2.89
C THR A 159 -11.10 2.32 -2.24
N HIS A 160 -11.26 2.03 -0.95
CA HIS A 160 -10.50 1.01 -0.25
C HIS A 160 -11.41 0.14 0.62
N LEU A 161 -11.31 -1.17 0.45
CA LEU A 161 -12.10 -2.14 1.19
C LEU A 161 -11.51 -2.34 2.59
N ALA A 162 -12.38 -2.34 3.60
CA ALA A 162 -11.98 -2.39 5.00
C ALA A 162 -11.79 -3.82 5.53
N CYS A 163 -12.58 -4.77 5.01
CA CYS A 163 -12.63 -6.17 5.50
C CYS A 163 -12.51 -7.17 4.35
N ALA A 164 -11.72 -6.86 3.31
CA ALA A 164 -11.53 -7.76 2.17
C ALA A 164 -10.70 -9.02 2.52
N ASP A 165 -10.08 -9.01 3.69
CA ASP A 165 -9.26 -10.06 4.29
C ASP A 165 -10.05 -11.05 5.16
N ASP A 166 -11.25 -10.68 5.58
CA ASP A 166 -12.08 -11.45 6.51
C ASP A 166 -13.34 -12.00 5.80
N PRO A 167 -13.43 -13.32 5.55
CA PRO A 167 -14.58 -13.93 4.91
C PRO A 167 -15.86 -13.83 5.74
N HIS A 168 -15.77 -13.76 7.07
CA HIS A 168 -16.93 -13.56 7.95
C HIS A 168 -17.53 -12.16 7.81
N ARG A 169 -16.77 -11.21 7.27
CA ARG A 169 -17.19 -9.82 7.01
C ARG A 169 -17.49 -9.55 5.54
N ASN A 170 -17.62 -10.59 4.71
CA ASN A 170 -17.88 -10.47 3.28
C ASN A 170 -19.11 -9.59 2.96
N ALA A 171 -20.19 -9.70 3.76
CA ALA A 171 -21.39 -8.86 3.57
C ALA A 171 -21.08 -7.35 3.63
N PHE A 172 -20.13 -6.93 4.47
CA PHE A 172 -19.68 -5.54 4.56
C PHE A 172 -18.88 -5.13 3.33
N THR A 173 -17.95 -5.98 2.88
CA THR A 173 -17.18 -5.76 1.65
C THR A 173 -18.08 -5.65 0.42
N GLU A 174 -19.10 -6.52 0.32
CA GLU A 174 -20.11 -6.47 -0.73
C GLU A 174 -20.94 -5.17 -0.69
N ALA A 175 -21.26 -4.66 0.49
CA ALA A 175 -21.94 -3.37 0.63
C ALA A 175 -21.06 -2.19 0.17
N GLN A 176 -19.76 -2.19 0.49
CA GLN A 176 -18.82 -1.18 -0.02
C GLN A 176 -18.75 -1.18 -1.55
N LEU A 177 -18.74 -2.38 -2.15
CA LEU A 177 -18.67 -2.56 -3.60
C LEU A 177 -19.94 -2.07 -4.30
N ARG A 178 -21.13 -2.38 -3.76
CA ARG A 178 -22.41 -1.86 -4.29
C ARG A 178 -22.48 -0.34 -4.23
N ARG A 179 -22.02 0.28 -3.12
CA ARG A 179 -21.97 1.75 -3.00
C ARG A 179 -21.04 2.37 -4.05
N PHE A 180 -19.86 1.79 -4.24
CA PHE A 180 -18.92 2.24 -5.26
C PHE A 180 -19.53 2.15 -6.67
N GLU A 181 -20.14 1.03 -7.00
CA GLU A 181 -20.76 0.79 -8.31
C GLU A 181 -21.92 1.75 -8.57
N ALA A 182 -22.80 1.97 -7.59
CA ALA A 182 -23.92 2.90 -7.70
C ALA A 182 -23.47 4.33 -8.01
N LEU A 183 -22.31 4.75 -7.49
CA LEU A 183 -21.77 6.09 -7.72
C LEU A 183 -20.96 6.23 -9.00
N SER A 184 -20.43 5.13 -9.55
CA SER A 184 -19.44 5.20 -10.64
C SER A 184 -19.88 4.62 -11.99
N ARG A 185 -20.92 3.78 -12.02
CA ARG A 185 -21.28 2.98 -13.21
C ARG A 185 -21.56 3.79 -14.47
N ASP A 186 -22.11 4.99 -14.33
CA ASP A 186 -22.52 5.89 -15.42
C ASP A 186 -21.38 6.79 -15.91
N LEU A 187 -20.25 6.82 -15.20
CA LEU A 187 -19.17 7.76 -15.49
C LEU A 187 -18.14 7.25 -16.50
N GLY A 188 -18.13 5.95 -16.82
CA GLY A 188 -17.15 5.35 -17.73
C GLY A 188 -15.69 5.49 -17.28
N ALA A 189 -15.46 5.85 -16.01
CA ALA A 189 -14.15 6.17 -15.48
C ALA A 189 -13.28 4.92 -15.29
N GLN A 190 -11.96 5.10 -15.33
CA GLN A 190 -11.05 4.09 -14.80
C GLN A 190 -11.28 3.95 -13.30
N THR A 191 -11.20 2.73 -12.79
CA THR A 191 -11.44 2.44 -11.37
C THR A 191 -10.24 1.79 -10.71
N SER A 192 -10.15 1.95 -9.39
CA SER A 192 -9.19 1.23 -8.57
C SER A 192 -9.76 0.87 -7.20
N ILE A 193 -10.02 -0.42 -7.00
CA ILE A 193 -10.62 -0.93 -5.78
C ILE A 193 -9.66 -1.88 -5.05
N ALA A 194 -9.08 -2.83 -5.77
CA ALA A 194 -8.43 -3.98 -5.17
C ALA A 194 -7.12 -3.60 -4.44
N ASN A 195 -7.08 -3.92 -3.14
CA ASN A 195 -5.85 -4.08 -2.38
C ASN A 195 -5.35 -5.54 -2.46
N SER A 196 -4.32 -5.89 -1.69
CA SER A 196 -3.79 -7.26 -1.61
C SER A 196 -4.85 -8.32 -1.33
N ALA A 197 -5.72 -8.10 -0.33
CA ALA A 197 -6.74 -9.07 0.07
C ALA A 197 -7.82 -9.21 -1.01
N ALA A 198 -8.30 -8.08 -1.54
CA ALA A 198 -9.31 -8.04 -2.59
C ALA A 198 -8.84 -8.67 -3.91
N LEU A 199 -7.55 -8.53 -4.23
CA LEU A 199 -6.93 -9.23 -5.35
C LEU A 199 -7.11 -10.75 -5.24
N LEU A 200 -7.01 -11.33 -4.05
CA LEU A 200 -7.22 -12.77 -3.86
C LEU A 200 -8.71 -13.12 -3.80
N ALA A 201 -9.45 -12.49 -2.88
CA ALA A 201 -10.78 -12.91 -2.48
C ALA A 201 -11.92 -12.38 -3.38
N HIS A 202 -11.70 -11.30 -4.13
CA HIS A 202 -12.76 -10.61 -4.88
C HIS A 202 -12.37 -10.36 -6.36
N PRO A 203 -12.44 -11.37 -7.24
CA PRO A 203 -12.01 -11.28 -8.63
C PRO A 203 -12.63 -10.12 -9.44
N ARG A 204 -13.88 -9.73 -9.12
CA ARG A 204 -14.56 -8.60 -9.81
C ARG A 204 -13.89 -7.24 -9.56
N THR A 205 -13.00 -7.13 -8.57
CA THR A 205 -12.26 -5.90 -8.25
C THR A 205 -10.96 -5.75 -9.06
N ARG A 206 -10.60 -6.77 -9.87
CA ARG A 206 -9.35 -6.84 -10.65
C ARG A 206 -9.45 -6.09 -11.99
N SER A 207 -9.91 -4.85 -11.95
CA SER A 207 -10.12 -3.99 -13.12
C SER A 207 -9.43 -2.64 -12.95
N GLY A 208 -9.19 -1.94 -14.07
CA GLY A 208 -8.56 -0.62 -14.10
C GLY A 208 -7.14 -0.66 -13.51
N TRP A 209 -7.02 -0.23 -12.25
CA TRP A 209 -5.78 -0.32 -11.46
C TRP A 209 -5.96 -1.15 -10.20
N VAL A 210 -5.01 -2.04 -9.94
CA VAL A 210 -4.90 -2.79 -8.66
C VAL A 210 -3.74 -2.28 -7.83
N ARG A 211 -3.88 -2.30 -6.50
CA ARG A 211 -2.92 -1.69 -5.56
C ARG A 211 -2.37 -2.71 -4.55
N PRO A 212 -1.59 -3.71 -5.01
CA PRO A 212 -0.98 -4.67 -4.10
C PRO A 212 0.04 -3.99 -3.18
N GLY A 213 -0.05 -4.29 -1.89
CA GLY A 213 0.97 -3.97 -0.89
C GLY A 213 1.59 -5.27 -0.40
N LEU A 214 1.03 -5.84 0.68
CA LEU A 214 1.49 -7.09 1.32
C LEU A 214 1.87 -8.22 0.34
N LEU A 215 1.07 -8.47 -0.70
CA LEU A 215 1.35 -9.53 -1.67
C LEU A 215 2.66 -9.35 -2.44
N LEU A 216 3.08 -8.11 -2.74
CA LEU A 216 4.37 -7.85 -3.39
C LEU A 216 5.52 -8.40 -2.56
N TYR A 217 5.40 -8.34 -1.24
CA TYR A 217 6.40 -8.75 -0.26
C TYR A 217 6.27 -10.21 0.17
N GLY A 218 5.31 -10.96 -0.41
CA GLY A 218 5.05 -12.35 -0.06
C GLY A 218 4.32 -12.53 1.27
N ALA A 219 3.73 -11.48 1.82
CA ALA A 219 2.92 -11.54 3.03
C ALA A 219 1.46 -11.89 2.68
N TRP A 220 0.93 -12.91 3.34
CA TRP A 220 -0.45 -13.38 3.15
C TRP A 220 -1.45 -12.39 3.74
N PRO A 221 -2.42 -11.88 2.97
CA PRO A 221 -3.29 -10.79 3.42
C PRO A 221 -4.67 -11.24 3.93
N LEU A 222 -4.98 -12.54 4.00
CA LEU A 222 -6.29 -13.04 4.45
C LEU A 222 -6.20 -13.61 5.88
N ALA A 223 -7.28 -13.45 6.66
CA ALA A 223 -7.32 -13.81 8.08
C ALA A 223 -7.31 -15.34 8.34
N ASP A 224 -7.82 -16.14 7.41
CA ASP A 224 -7.85 -17.59 7.55
C ASP A 224 -6.44 -18.21 7.51
N ALA A 225 -6.25 -19.25 8.31
CA ALA A 225 -5.03 -20.04 8.35
C ALA A 225 -4.72 -20.63 6.97
N ALA A 226 -3.77 -19.98 6.26
CA ALA A 226 -3.02 -20.49 5.13
C ALA A 226 -3.75 -21.50 4.22
N PRO A 227 -4.84 -21.13 3.53
CA PRO A 227 -5.45 -22.02 2.55
C PRO A 227 -4.51 -22.23 1.35
N GLN A 228 -4.78 -23.29 0.57
CA GLN A 228 -4.07 -23.64 -0.66
C GLN A 228 -3.70 -22.39 -1.48
N GLY A 229 -2.40 -22.17 -1.71
CA GLY A 229 -1.91 -21.06 -2.51
C GLY A 229 -1.01 -20.05 -1.79
N GLN A 230 -0.92 -20.07 -0.45
CA GLN A 230 0.07 -19.24 0.27
C GLN A 230 1.51 -19.57 -0.15
N ALA A 231 1.83 -20.87 -0.30
CA ALA A 231 3.14 -21.34 -0.74
C ALA A 231 3.59 -20.82 -2.11
N ALA A 232 2.66 -20.28 -2.91
CA ALA A 232 2.97 -19.69 -4.20
C ALA A 232 3.46 -18.23 -4.13
N TRP A 233 3.46 -17.64 -2.93
CA TRP A 233 3.99 -16.30 -2.65
C TRP A 233 5.34 -16.41 -1.96
N ARG A 234 6.32 -15.62 -2.42
CA ARG A 234 7.70 -15.70 -1.94
C ARG A 234 7.97 -14.59 -0.93
N PRO A 235 8.25 -14.89 0.36
CA PRO A 235 8.63 -13.87 1.33
C PRO A 235 9.86 -13.11 0.84
N ALA A 236 9.76 -11.78 0.76
CA ALA A 236 10.86 -10.95 0.27
C ALA A 236 11.82 -10.57 1.39
N MET A 237 11.38 -10.49 2.65
CA MET A 237 12.21 -10.12 3.79
C MET A 237 12.72 -11.34 4.55
N ARG A 238 14.01 -11.31 4.91
CA ARG A 238 14.59 -12.17 5.94
C ARG A 238 15.26 -11.30 7.01
N PHE A 239 14.76 -11.39 8.23
CA PHE A 239 15.39 -10.85 9.44
C PHE A 239 16.28 -11.93 10.08
N ALA A 240 17.51 -11.59 10.41
CA ALA A 240 18.46 -12.49 11.06
C ALA A 240 19.30 -11.75 12.09
N ALA A 241 19.55 -12.40 13.23
CA ALA A 241 20.44 -11.89 14.28
C ALA A 241 21.24 -13.06 14.87
N PRO A 242 22.50 -12.83 15.29
CA PRO A 242 23.30 -13.87 15.92
C PRO A 242 22.88 -14.09 17.38
N ILE A 243 23.14 -15.30 17.88
CA ILE A 243 23.22 -15.56 19.32
C ILE A 243 24.52 -14.93 19.84
N VAL A 244 24.44 -14.15 20.91
CA VAL A 244 25.59 -13.47 21.53
C VAL A 244 26.03 -14.10 22.84
N ALA A 245 25.15 -14.86 23.48
CA ALA A 245 25.49 -15.64 24.66
C ALA A 245 24.59 -16.86 24.75
N VAL A 246 25.12 -17.95 25.32
CA VAL A 246 24.35 -19.10 25.77
C VAL A 246 24.66 -19.28 27.25
N ARG A 247 23.62 -19.37 28.08
CA ARG A 247 23.73 -19.55 29.53
C ARG A 247 23.01 -20.82 29.92
N ARG A 248 23.64 -21.65 30.75
CA ARG A 248 22.94 -22.73 31.45
C ARG A 248 22.20 -22.13 32.64
N LEU A 249 20.89 -22.30 32.69
CA LEU A 249 20.04 -21.94 33.83
C LEU A 249 19.46 -23.19 34.48
N HIS A 250 19.11 -23.10 35.75
CA HIS A 250 18.56 -24.20 36.55
C HIS A 250 17.04 -24.09 36.70
N ALA A 251 16.38 -25.20 37.01
CA ALA A 251 14.98 -25.19 37.40
C ALA A 251 14.72 -24.17 38.53
N GLY A 252 13.73 -23.29 38.34
CA GLY A 252 13.40 -22.22 39.28
C GLY A 252 14.06 -20.86 38.99
N ASP A 253 15.06 -20.76 38.11
CA ASP A 253 15.63 -19.46 37.70
C ASP A 253 14.63 -18.66 36.85
N SER A 254 14.49 -17.35 37.11
CA SER A 254 13.62 -16.46 36.32
C SER A 254 14.35 -15.68 35.23
N ILE A 255 13.66 -15.34 34.15
CA ILE A 255 14.21 -14.64 32.97
C ILE A 255 13.52 -13.29 32.74
N GLY A 256 14.34 -12.28 32.42
CA GLY A 256 13.89 -10.99 31.87
C GLY A 256 13.33 -10.03 32.91
N TYR A 257 12.93 -8.84 32.43
CA TYR A 257 12.30 -7.83 33.28
C TYR A 257 10.97 -8.34 33.82
N GLY A 258 10.72 -8.08 35.11
CA GLY A 258 9.51 -8.52 35.81
C GLY A 258 9.44 -10.03 36.07
N ALA A 259 10.50 -10.80 35.78
CA ALA A 259 10.56 -12.24 36.04
C ALA A 259 9.34 -13.02 35.49
N THR A 260 8.90 -12.67 34.27
CA THR A 260 7.65 -13.18 33.68
C THR A 260 7.70 -14.65 33.25
N TRP A 261 8.89 -15.23 33.18
CA TRP A 261 9.09 -16.63 32.86
C TRP A 261 10.12 -17.25 33.81
N THR A 262 9.84 -18.46 34.28
CA THR A 262 10.69 -19.22 35.20
C THR A 262 11.01 -20.58 34.59
N CYS A 263 12.27 -21.00 34.67
CA CYS A 263 12.77 -22.25 34.12
C CYS A 263 12.03 -23.45 34.74
N PRO A 264 11.31 -24.26 33.94
CA PRO A 264 10.66 -25.47 34.46
C PRO A 264 11.67 -26.60 34.74
N THR A 265 12.81 -26.58 34.04
CA THR A 265 13.91 -27.55 34.16
C THR A 265 15.24 -26.84 33.89
N ASP A 266 16.35 -27.50 34.20
CA ASP A 266 17.67 -27.07 33.77
C ASP A 266 17.77 -27.02 32.24
N MET A 267 18.16 -25.87 31.67
CA MET A 267 18.21 -25.70 30.22
C MET A 267 19.19 -24.61 29.77
N ASP A 268 19.52 -24.65 28.48
CA ASP A 268 20.33 -23.61 27.85
C ASP A 268 19.42 -22.48 27.34
N VAL A 269 19.78 -21.26 27.67
CA VAL A 269 19.09 -20.04 27.27
C VAL A 269 20.01 -19.20 26.40
N ALA A 270 19.59 -18.98 25.16
CA ALA A 270 20.30 -18.15 24.21
C ALA A 270 19.83 -16.69 24.28
N VAL A 271 20.79 -15.77 24.34
CA VAL A 271 20.55 -14.33 24.17
C VAL A 271 20.80 -13.99 22.71
N VAL A 272 19.75 -13.52 22.03
CA VAL A 272 19.83 -13.08 20.62
C VAL A 272 20.11 -11.58 20.57
N ALA A 273 20.98 -11.13 19.66
CA ALA A 273 21.27 -9.72 19.43
C ALA A 273 20.14 -9.01 18.66
N ALA A 274 18.93 -9.04 19.20
CA ALA A 274 17.74 -8.36 18.69
C ALA A 274 16.89 -7.88 19.87
N GLY A 275 16.27 -6.71 19.71
CA GLY A 275 15.40 -6.07 20.71
C GLY A 275 14.33 -5.22 20.04
N TYR A 276 13.39 -4.72 20.84
CA TYR A 276 12.31 -3.82 20.39
C TYR A 276 12.80 -2.40 20.13
#